data_AF-W0FTV1-F1
#
_entry.id   AF-W0FTV1-F1
#
_cell.length_a   1.000
_cell.length_b   1.000
_cell.length_c   1.000
_cell.angle_alpha   90.00
_cell.angle_beta   90.00
_cell.angle_gamma   90.00
#
_symmetry.space_group_name_H-M   'P 1'
#
loop_
_entity.id
_entity.type
_entity.pdbx_description
1 polymer ?
#
loop_
_entity_poly.entity_id
_entity_poly.type
_entity_poly.pdbx_seq_one_letter_code
_entity_poly.pdbx_strand_id
1 'polypeptide(L)'
;MTWELKPGAAPDNAHYQGNTNVNGEDMTEIEENMLLPISGQELPIRWLAQHGSEKPVTHVSRDGLQALHIARAEELPAVTALAVSHKTSLLDPLEIRELHKLVRDTDKVFPNPGNSNLGLITAFFEAYLNADYTDRGLLTKEWMKGNRVSHITRTASGANAGGGNLTDRGEGFVHDLTSLARDVATGVLARSMDLDIYNLHPAHAKRIEEIIAENKPPFSVFRDKFITMPGGLDYSRAIVVASVKEAPIGIEVIPAHVTEYLNKVLTETDHANPDPEIVDIACGRSSAPMPQRVTEEGKQDDEEKPQPSGTTAVEQGEAETMEPDATEHHQDTQPLDAQSQVNSV
;
A
#
# COMPACT_ATOMS: atom_id res chain seq x y z
N MET A 1 34.26 -64.90 65.72
CA MET A 1 33.52 -65.32 64.51
C MET A 1 33.72 -64.26 63.43
N THR A 2 34.53 -64.58 62.44
CA THR A 2 34.63 -63.87 61.16
C THR A 2 33.59 -64.47 60.22
N TRP A 3 32.78 -63.65 59.56
CA TRP A 3 31.90 -64.09 58.48
C TRP A 3 32.49 -63.58 57.16
N GLU A 4 32.93 -64.50 56.31
CA GLU A 4 33.35 -64.19 54.95
C GLU A 4 32.14 -64.24 53.99
N LEU A 5 32.11 -63.29 53.06
CA LEU A 5 31.16 -63.24 51.95
C LEU A 5 31.56 -64.26 50.87
N LYS A 6 30.56 -64.92 50.30
CA LYS A 6 30.72 -65.97 49.27
C LYS A 6 31.22 -65.34 47.95
N PRO A 7 32.24 -65.89 47.27
CA PRO A 7 32.70 -65.38 45.98
C PRO A 7 31.65 -65.65 44.89
N GLY A 8 31.19 -64.60 44.20
CA GLY A 8 30.27 -64.71 43.06
C GLY A 8 28.98 -63.88 43.14
N ALA A 9 28.74 -63.14 44.22
CA ALA A 9 27.64 -62.18 44.25
C ALA A 9 28.08 -60.84 43.63
N ALA A 10 27.85 -60.68 42.33
CA ALA A 10 27.82 -59.34 41.74
C ALA A 10 26.59 -58.60 42.31
N PRO A 11 26.73 -57.36 42.80
CA PRO A 11 25.56 -56.53 43.01
C PRO A 11 24.93 -56.31 41.64
N ASP A 12 23.65 -56.65 41.53
CA ASP A 12 22.81 -56.39 40.37
C ASP A 12 22.62 -54.88 40.27
N ASN A 13 23.63 -54.19 39.74
CA ASN A 13 23.66 -52.74 39.62
C ASN A 13 23.78 -52.38 38.15
N ALA A 14 22.72 -52.66 37.41
CA ALA A 14 22.51 -52.15 36.07
C ALA A 14 21.01 -51.91 35.80
N HIS A 15 20.29 -51.31 36.75
CA HIS A 15 19.11 -50.52 36.39
C HIS A 15 19.55 -49.11 35.98
N TYR A 16 20.38 -49.01 34.94
CA TYR A 16 20.24 -47.87 34.04
C TYR A 16 18.96 -48.14 33.25
N GLN A 17 17.82 -47.74 33.81
CA GLN A 17 16.67 -47.46 32.95
C GLN A 17 17.17 -46.36 32.02
N GLY A 18 17.39 -46.69 30.75
CA GLY A 18 17.62 -45.69 29.73
C GLY A 18 16.54 -44.61 29.86
N ASN A 19 16.91 -43.36 29.58
CA ASN A 19 15.98 -42.24 29.57
C ASN A 19 15.01 -42.43 28.39
N THR A 20 14.16 -43.44 28.44
CA THR A 20 13.26 -43.84 27.35
C THR A 20 11.83 -43.73 27.83
N ASN A 21 10.93 -43.25 26.96
CA ASN A 21 9.51 -43.10 27.30
C ASN A 21 8.80 -44.46 27.43
N VAL A 22 7.49 -44.43 27.72
CA VAL A 22 6.65 -45.64 27.84
C VAL A 22 6.57 -46.49 26.55
N ASN A 23 6.98 -45.94 25.41
CA ASN A 23 7.06 -46.61 24.11
C ASN A 23 8.50 -47.11 23.77
N GLY A 24 9.48 -46.88 24.65
CA GLY A 24 10.88 -47.28 24.44
C GLY A 24 11.70 -46.33 23.55
N GLU A 25 11.17 -45.15 23.22
CA GLU A 25 11.87 -44.11 22.47
C GLU A 25 12.79 -43.32 23.41
N ASP A 26 13.99 -42.93 22.94
CA ASP A 26 14.92 -42.12 23.73
C ASP A 26 14.34 -40.71 23.97
N MET A 27 14.16 -40.35 25.23
CA MET A 27 13.66 -39.04 25.65
C MET A 27 14.57 -37.91 25.20
N THR A 28 15.88 -38.16 25.01
CA THR A 28 16.79 -37.14 24.48
C THR A 28 16.47 -36.81 23.02
N GLU A 29 16.26 -37.83 22.20
CA GLU A 29 15.82 -37.66 20.80
C GLU A 29 14.43 -37.00 20.73
N ILE A 30 13.52 -37.31 21.66
CA ILE A 30 12.20 -36.68 21.73
C ILE A 30 12.33 -35.19 22.09
N GLU A 31 13.15 -34.86 23.10
CA GLU A 31 13.37 -33.48 23.53
C GLU A 31 14.03 -32.64 22.44
N GLU A 32 14.96 -33.22 21.67
CA GLU A 32 15.60 -32.56 20.52
C GLU A 32 14.61 -32.30 19.38
N ASN A 33 13.66 -33.20 19.15
CA ASN A 33 12.65 -33.06 18.10
C ASN A 33 11.42 -32.24 18.54
N MET A 34 11.31 -31.87 19.81
CA MET A 34 10.18 -31.12 20.33
C MET A 34 10.22 -29.65 19.87
N LEU A 35 9.12 -29.20 19.23
CA LEU A 35 8.95 -27.81 18.84
C LEU A 35 8.37 -26.98 19.99
N LEU A 36 9.03 -25.87 20.31
CA LEU A 36 8.67 -24.96 21.39
C LEU A 36 7.80 -23.81 20.86
N PRO A 37 6.68 -23.49 21.53
CA PRO A 37 5.82 -22.39 21.11
C PRO A 37 6.48 -21.03 21.32
N ILE A 38 6.46 -20.20 20.27
CA ILE A 38 6.97 -18.82 20.32
C ILE A 38 6.05 -17.91 21.14
N SER A 39 4.75 -18.19 21.19
CA SER A 39 3.77 -17.38 21.93
C SER A 39 4.07 -17.24 23.43
N GLY A 40 4.75 -18.23 24.03
CA GLY A 40 5.17 -18.21 25.43
C GLY A 40 6.48 -17.49 25.71
N GLN A 41 7.16 -16.96 24.68
CA GLN A 41 8.45 -16.28 24.80
C GLN A 41 8.27 -14.77 25.06
N GLU A 42 9.34 -14.11 25.50
CA GLU A 42 9.36 -12.65 25.65
C GLU A 42 9.07 -11.95 24.32
N LEU A 43 8.40 -10.80 24.37
CA LEU A 43 7.98 -10.05 23.18
C LEU A 43 9.12 -9.76 22.18
N PRO A 44 10.35 -9.39 22.59
CA PRO A 44 11.46 -9.21 21.63
C PRO A 44 11.86 -10.49 20.89
N ILE A 45 11.76 -11.66 21.53
CA ILE A 45 12.01 -12.96 20.90
C ILE A 45 10.85 -13.31 19.96
N ARG A 46 9.61 -13.09 20.39
CA ARG A 46 8.41 -13.22 19.53
C ARG A 46 8.55 -12.36 18.28
N TRP A 47 8.98 -11.10 18.43
CA TRP A 47 9.20 -10.16 17.34
C TRP A 47 10.29 -10.65 16.39
N LEU A 48 11.48 -10.97 16.93
CA LEU A 48 12.62 -11.42 16.14
C LEU A 48 12.30 -12.70 15.35
N ALA A 49 11.57 -13.64 15.95
CA ALA A 49 11.13 -14.85 15.28
C ALA A 49 10.24 -14.59 14.05
N GLN A 50 9.55 -13.44 13.98
CA GLN A 50 8.74 -13.07 12.81
C GLN A 50 9.52 -12.28 11.76
N HIS A 51 10.65 -11.67 12.14
CA HIS A 51 11.42 -10.81 11.26
C HIS A 51 11.93 -11.60 10.04
N GLY A 52 11.72 -11.06 8.83
CA GLY A 52 12.11 -11.72 7.59
C GLY A 52 11.35 -13.01 7.23
N SER A 53 10.40 -13.46 8.05
CA SER A 53 9.66 -14.71 7.78
C SER A 53 8.51 -14.52 6.79
N GLU A 54 8.38 -15.42 5.80
CA GLU A 54 7.25 -15.43 4.87
C GLU A 54 5.91 -15.78 5.54
N LYS A 55 5.94 -16.68 6.54
CA LYS A 55 4.75 -17.18 7.25
C LYS A 55 4.87 -16.95 8.76
N PRO A 56 3.76 -16.82 9.50
CA PRO A 56 3.83 -16.71 10.96
C PRO A 56 4.57 -17.89 11.58
N VAL A 57 5.64 -17.61 12.33
CA VAL A 57 6.43 -18.62 13.05
C VAL A 57 5.78 -18.85 14.41
N THR A 58 5.07 -19.97 14.55
CA THR A 58 4.36 -20.31 15.80
C THR A 58 5.20 -21.17 16.74
N HIS A 59 6.11 -21.99 16.20
CA HIS A 59 7.00 -22.85 16.96
C HIS A 59 8.39 -22.90 16.33
N VAL A 60 9.39 -23.19 17.15
CA VAL A 60 10.80 -23.37 16.73
C VAL A 60 11.42 -24.57 17.46
N SER A 61 12.50 -25.13 16.92
CA SER A 61 13.30 -26.11 17.67
C SER A 61 14.00 -25.45 18.86
N ARG A 62 14.51 -26.26 19.79
CA ARG A 62 15.31 -25.78 20.92
C ARG A 62 16.52 -24.97 20.47
N ASP A 63 17.26 -25.47 19.49
CA ASP A 63 18.41 -24.78 18.90
C ASP A 63 18.00 -23.48 18.21
N GLY A 64 16.85 -23.48 17.52
CA GLY A 64 16.29 -22.28 16.91
C GLY A 64 15.92 -21.22 17.95
N LEU A 65 15.34 -21.61 19.08
CA LEU A 65 15.05 -20.69 20.18
C LEU A 65 16.34 -20.13 20.79
N GLN A 66 17.35 -20.97 21.01
CA GLN A 66 18.65 -20.53 21.50
C GLN A 66 19.32 -19.55 20.52
N ALA A 67 19.25 -19.83 19.22
CA ALA A 67 19.74 -18.92 18.18
C ALA A 67 19.04 -17.56 18.24
N LEU A 68 17.72 -17.51 18.42
CA LEU A 68 16.97 -16.25 18.58
C LEU A 68 17.43 -15.47 19.81
N HIS A 69 17.71 -16.14 20.93
CA HIS A 69 18.22 -15.48 22.14
C HIS A 69 19.61 -14.88 21.93
N ILE A 70 20.48 -15.55 21.18
CA ILE A 70 21.82 -15.05 20.83
C ILE A 70 21.70 -13.87 19.84
N ALA A 71 20.90 -14.05 18.79
CA ALA A 71 20.69 -13.07 17.73
C ALA A 71 20.02 -11.78 18.23
N ARG A 72 19.31 -11.79 19.36
CA ARG A 72 18.60 -10.63 19.91
C ARG A 72 19.46 -9.36 19.99
N ALA A 73 20.73 -9.47 20.35
CA ALA A 73 21.61 -8.31 20.48
C ALA A 73 22.18 -7.81 19.15
N GLU A 74 22.28 -8.68 18.13
CA GLU A 74 22.96 -8.41 16.87
C GLU A 74 21.99 -8.13 15.73
N GLU A 75 20.90 -8.89 15.64
CA GLU A 75 19.95 -8.87 14.54
C GLU A 75 18.74 -7.96 14.78
N LEU A 76 18.34 -7.74 16.05
CA LEU A 76 17.25 -6.82 16.36
C LEU A 76 17.78 -5.40 16.55
N PRO A 77 17.49 -4.44 15.65
CA PRO A 77 18.05 -3.10 15.75
C PRO A 77 17.63 -2.42 17.06
N ALA A 78 18.57 -1.76 17.74
CA ALA A 78 18.36 -1.22 19.09
C ALA A 78 17.14 -0.30 19.20
N VAL A 79 16.89 0.53 18.19
CA VAL A 79 15.72 1.42 18.14
C VAL A 79 14.40 0.65 18.00
N THR A 80 14.39 -0.46 17.25
CA THR A 80 13.24 -1.36 17.14
C THR A 80 13.00 -2.10 18.45
N ALA A 81 14.05 -2.64 19.08
CA ALA A 81 13.95 -3.28 20.39
C ALA A 81 13.40 -2.32 21.46
N LEU A 82 13.83 -1.06 21.43
CA LEU A 82 13.32 -0.01 22.31
C LEU A 82 11.84 0.31 22.00
N ALA A 83 11.45 0.41 20.74
CA ALA A 83 10.06 0.65 20.34
C ALA A 83 9.12 -0.47 20.78
N VAL A 84 9.55 -1.73 20.58
CA VAL A 84 8.82 -2.93 21.03
C VAL A 84 8.63 -2.90 22.54
N SER A 85 9.69 -2.60 23.30
CA SER A 85 9.64 -2.51 24.75
C SER A 85 8.73 -1.36 25.23
N HIS A 86 8.78 -0.20 24.57
CA HIS A 86 7.96 0.97 24.90
C HIS A 86 6.47 0.76 24.59
N LYS A 87 6.12 -0.18 23.70
CA LYS A 87 4.74 -0.53 23.35
C LYS A 87 4.32 -1.91 23.84
N THR A 88 4.98 -2.44 24.88
CA THR A 88 4.69 -3.79 25.41
C THR A 88 3.21 -4.01 25.71
N SER A 89 2.52 -3.08 26.38
CA SER A 89 1.09 -3.23 26.70
C SER A 89 0.17 -3.33 25.47
N LEU A 90 0.61 -2.76 24.34
CA LEU A 90 -0.11 -2.80 23.06
C LEU A 90 0.22 -4.06 22.26
N LEU A 91 1.47 -4.54 22.35
CA LEU A 91 2.01 -5.61 21.51
C LEU A 91 1.93 -7.00 22.14
N ASP A 92 2.05 -7.10 23.46
CA ASP A 92 2.07 -8.37 24.18
C ASP A 92 0.79 -9.21 23.99
N PRO A 93 -0.42 -8.60 23.99
CA PRO A 93 -1.67 -9.34 23.75
C PRO A 93 -1.85 -9.85 22.32
N LEU A 94 -1.03 -9.42 21.35
CA LEU A 94 -1.22 -9.78 19.95
C LEU A 94 -0.99 -11.27 19.72
N GLU A 95 -1.91 -11.92 19.00
CA GLU A 95 -1.66 -13.27 18.50
C GLU A 95 -0.44 -13.28 17.57
N ILE A 96 0.28 -14.40 17.51
CA ILE A 96 1.47 -14.54 16.64
C ILE A 96 1.19 -14.15 15.19
N ARG A 97 -0.01 -14.45 14.68
CA ARG A 97 -0.42 -14.06 13.33
C ARG A 97 -0.53 -12.54 13.14
N GLU A 98 -1.01 -11.82 14.15
CA GLU A 98 -1.13 -10.35 14.08
C GLU A 98 0.23 -9.69 14.26
N LEU A 99 1.02 -10.20 15.20
CA LEU A 99 2.40 -9.77 15.40
C LEU A 99 3.22 -9.98 14.12
N HIS A 100 3.13 -11.14 13.47
CA HIS A 100 3.80 -11.41 12.18
C HIS A 100 3.49 -10.37 11.12
N LYS A 101 2.21 -10.01 10.96
CA LYS A 101 1.81 -8.98 10.00
C LYS A 101 2.40 -7.62 10.35
N LEU A 102 2.36 -7.22 11.63
CA LEU A 102 2.95 -5.97 12.09
C LEU A 102 4.47 -5.95 11.87
N VAL A 103 5.20 -7.01 12.22
CA VAL A 103 6.66 -7.10 12.00
C VAL A 103 6.96 -6.97 10.51
N ARG A 104 6.32 -7.79 9.66
CA ARG A 104 6.49 -7.75 8.21
C ARG A 104 6.25 -6.36 7.62
N ASP A 105 5.19 -5.69 8.06
CA ASP A 105 4.85 -4.37 7.52
C ASP A 105 5.71 -3.25 8.14
N THR A 106 6.24 -3.45 9.35
CA THR A 106 7.30 -2.61 9.94
C THR A 106 8.59 -2.71 9.14
N ASP A 107 9.00 -3.92 8.75
CA ASP A 107 10.21 -4.17 7.95
C ASP A 107 10.13 -3.46 6.59
N LYS A 108 8.94 -3.41 5.99
CA LYS A 108 8.70 -2.68 4.73
C LYS A 108 8.80 -1.16 4.90
N VAL A 109 8.26 -0.62 5.98
CA VAL A 109 8.26 0.83 6.25
C VAL A 109 9.64 1.31 6.69
N PHE A 110 10.36 0.47 7.44
CA PHE A 110 11.67 0.78 8.01
C PHE A 110 12.71 -0.28 7.58
N PRO A 111 13.10 -0.34 6.30
CA PRO A 111 14.09 -1.31 5.84
C PRO A 111 15.47 -1.12 6.48
N ASN A 112 15.77 0.11 6.91
CA ASN A 112 16.98 0.47 7.66
C ASN A 112 16.57 1.19 8.96
N PRO A 113 16.08 0.47 9.97
CA PRO A 113 15.48 1.08 11.15
C PRO A 113 16.51 1.90 11.95
N GLY A 114 17.81 1.63 11.84
CA GLY A 114 18.87 2.45 12.45
C GLY A 114 18.89 3.91 11.99
N ASN A 115 18.31 4.24 10.83
CA ASN A 115 18.13 5.62 10.34
C ASN A 115 16.82 6.25 10.80
N SER A 116 16.00 5.52 11.56
CA SER A 116 14.74 5.98 12.13
C SER A 116 14.90 6.33 13.60
N ASN A 117 13.86 6.86 14.22
CA ASN A 117 13.84 7.16 15.64
C ASN A 117 12.69 6.43 16.34
N LEU A 118 12.80 6.32 17.67
CA LEU A 118 11.81 5.66 18.53
C LEU A 118 10.40 6.20 18.26
N GLY A 119 10.25 7.53 18.19
CA GLY A 119 8.96 8.19 17.97
C GLY A 119 8.27 7.71 16.70
N LEU A 120 8.99 7.68 15.57
CA LEU A 120 8.43 7.24 14.28
C LEU A 120 7.98 5.78 14.28
N ILE A 121 8.80 4.87 14.83
CA ILE A 121 8.45 3.44 14.86
C ILE A 121 7.24 3.23 15.78
N THR A 122 7.22 3.87 16.95
CA THR A 122 6.09 3.76 17.87
C THR A 122 4.80 4.38 17.32
N ALA A 123 4.89 5.49 16.59
CA ALA A 123 3.74 6.11 15.92
C ALA A 123 3.19 5.20 14.82
N PHE A 124 4.06 4.50 14.08
CA PHE A 124 3.61 3.49 13.12
C PHE A 124 2.88 2.34 13.80
N PHE A 125 3.39 1.82 14.93
CA PHE A 125 2.71 0.74 15.67
C PHE A 125 1.31 1.15 16.11
N GLU A 126 1.16 2.36 16.64
CA GLU A 126 -0.13 2.90 17.06
C GLU A 126 -1.07 3.08 15.87
N ALA A 127 -0.61 3.72 14.80
CA ALA A 127 -1.41 3.92 13.58
C ALA A 127 -1.85 2.57 12.99
N TYR A 128 -0.95 1.59 12.90
CA TYR A 128 -1.22 0.28 12.32
C TYR A 128 -2.20 -0.54 13.15
N LEU A 129 -2.08 -0.53 14.48
CA LEU A 129 -2.95 -1.31 15.35
C LEU A 129 -4.32 -0.66 15.55
N ASN A 130 -4.40 0.67 15.49
CA ASN A 130 -5.66 1.40 15.46
C ASN A 130 -6.37 1.34 14.11
N ALA A 131 -5.65 1.07 13.02
CA ALA A 131 -6.23 0.95 11.70
C ALA A 131 -7.05 -0.35 11.56
N ASP A 132 -8.18 -0.24 10.86
CA ASP A 132 -8.97 -1.36 10.41
C ASP A 132 -8.12 -2.35 9.60
N TYR A 133 -8.47 -3.64 9.67
CA TYR A 133 -7.70 -4.69 8.99
C TYR A 133 -7.55 -4.42 7.47
N THR A 134 -8.58 -3.85 6.85
CA THR A 134 -8.61 -3.49 5.43
C THR A 134 -7.73 -2.28 5.10
N ASP A 135 -7.41 -1.44 6.10
CA ASP A 135 -6.64 -0.23 5.97
C ASP A 135 -5.15 -0.42 6.24
N ARG A 136 -4.78 -1.42 7.03
CA ARG A 136 -3.38 -1.70 7.40
C ARG A 136 -2.45 -1.76 6.19
N GLY A 137 -2.85 -2.45 5.12
CA GLY A 137 -2.04 -2.54 3.89
C GLY A 137 -1.90 -1.21 3.14
N LEU A 138 -2.92 -0.34 3.19
CA LEU A 138 -2.86 0.99 2.59
C LEU A 138 -2.03 1.94 3.47
N LEU A 139 -2.21 1.89 4.79
CA LEU A 139 -1.40 2.62 5.77
C LEU A 139 0.09 2.32 5.60
N THR A 140 0.47 1.05 5.48
CA THR A 140 1.85 0.64 5.20
C THR A 140 2.39 1.29 3.93
N LYS A 141 1.61 1.32 2.84
CA LYS A 141 2.04 1.95 1.57
C LYS A 141 2.26 3.44 1.72
N GLU A 142 1.38 4.13 2.44
CA GLU A 142 1.54 5.57 2.70
C GLU A 142 2.79 5.85 3.52
N TRP A 143 3.03 5.07 4.58
CA TRP A 143 4.25 5.18 5.37
C TRP A 143 5.52 4.85 4.56
N MET A 144 5.48 3.88 3.65
CA MET A 144 6.61 3.60 2.74
C MET A 144 6.94 4.80 1.82
N LYS A 145 5.93 5.57 1.40
CA LYS A 145 6.12 6.78 0.57
C LYS A 145 6.66 7.99 1.34
N GLY A 146 6.68 7.95 2.67
CA GLY A 146 7.01 9.12 3.49
C GLY A 146 5.81 9.75 4.20
N ASN A 147 4.58 9.35 3.83
CA ASN A 147 3.35 9.92 4.35
C ASN A 147 3.04 9.30 5.73
N ARG A 148 3.34 10.06 6.80
CA ARG A 148 3.21 9.61 8.21
C ARG A 148 1.78 9.74 8.74
N VAL A 149 0.82 9.16 8.02
CA VAL A 149 -0.61 9.23 8.36
C VAL A 149 -0.95 8.41 9.60
N SER A 150 -1.84 8.91 10.47
CA SER A 150 -2.28 8.19 11.68
C SER A 150 -3.46 7.24 11.44
N HIS A 151 -4.23 7.47 10.38
CA HIS A 151 -5.37 6.67 9.96
C HIS A 151 -5.61 6.88 8.46
N ILE A 152 -6.36 5.96 7.84
CA ILE A 152 -6.85 6.14 6.48
C ILE A 152 -8.21 6.83 6.54
N THR A 153 -8.35 7.96 5.86
CA THR A 153 -9.65 8.61 5.69
C THR A 153 -10.44 7.90 4.61
N ARG A 154 -11.68 7.51 4.92
CA ARG A 154 -12.58 6.81 3.98
C ARG A 154 -13.74 7.72 3.58
N THR A 155 -14.19 7.61 2.33
CA THR A 155 -15.42 8.24 1.85
C THR A 155 -16.65 7.51 2.43
N ALA A 156 -17.84 8.10 2.27
CA ALA A 156 -19.09 7.45 2.71
C ALA A 156 -19.37 6.10 2.03
N SER A 157 -18.80 5.86 0.83
CA SER A 157 -18.88 4.58 0.13
C SER A 157 -17.81 3.56 0.58
N GLY A 158 -16.94 3.94 1.52
CA GLY A 158 -15.83 3.13 1.99
C GLY A 158 -14.61 3.14 1.07
N ALA A 159 -14.55 4.00 0.04
CA ALA A 159 -13.33 4.17 -0.75
C ALA A 159 -12.27 4.96 0.04
N ASN A 160 -10.99 4.84 -0.33
CA ASN A 160 -9.96 5.73 0.21
C ASN A 160 -10.27 7.17 -0.22
N ALA A 161 -10.45 8.08 0.73
CA ALA A 161 -10.67 9.49 0.44
C ALA A 161 -9.37 10.18 -0.01
N GLY A 162 -8.22 9.54 0.21
CA GLY A 162 -6.91 10.16 0.04
C GLY A 162 -6.56 11.04 1.22
N GLY A 163 -5.62 11.94 1.00
CA GLY A 163 -5.10 12.83 2.02
C GLY A 163 -3.94 12.21 2.79
N GLY A 164 -2.98 13.05 3.16
CA GLY A 164 -1.74 12.64 3.82
C GLY A 164 -0.51 12.62 2.91
N ASN A 165 -0.71 12.77 1.60
CA ASN A 165 0.34 13.12 0.66
C ASN A 165 0.71 14.61 0.74
N LEU A 166 1.93 14.94 0.34
CA LEU A 166 2.33 16.33 0.14
C LEU A 166 1.53 16.94 -1.01
N THR A 167 1.09 18.19 -0.81
CA THR A 167 0.42 18.99 -1.85
C THR A 167 1.08 20.37 -1.96
N ASP A 168 0.71 21.14 -2.97
CA ASP A 168 1.10 22.55 -3.19
C ASP A 168 0.75 23.50 -2.02
N ARG A 169 0.07 23.00 -0.98
CA ARG A 169 -0.20 23.71 0.27
C ARG A 169 1.02 23.79 1.20
N GLY A 170 2.09 23.06 0.87
CA GLY A 170 3.38 23.09 1.55
C GLY A 170 3.62 21.96 2.56
N GLU A 171 4.88 21.79 2.93
CA GLU A 171 5.29 20.76 3.89
C GLU A 171 4.66 20.97 5.27
N GLY A 172 4.15 19.89 5.86
CA GLY A 172 3.50 19.91 7.17
C GLY A 172 2.05 20.42 7.17
N PHE A 173 1.52 20.88 6.04
CA PHE A 173 0.10 21.22 5.93
C PHE A 173 -0.76 19.95 5.93
N VAL A 174 -1.70 19.86 6.88
CA VAL A 174 -2.65 18.74 6.94
C VAL A 174 -3.88 19.10 6.10
N HIS A 175 -3.99 18.50 4.92
CA HIS A 175 -5.17 18.65 4.08
C HIS A 175 -6.33 17.78 4.60
N ASP A 176 -7.51 18.38 4.71
CA ASP A 176 -8.71 17.83 5.33
C ASP A 176 -9.97 18.37 4.64
N LEU A 177 -11.15 17.95 5.11
CA LEU A 177 -12.43 18.41 4.55
C LEU A 177 -12.62 19.94 4.68
N THR A 178 -12.04 20.56 5.70
CA THR A 178 -12.12 22.01 5.94
C THR A 178 -11.35 22.78 4.88
N SER A 179 -10.10 22.39 4.64
CA SER A 179 -9.25 23.00 3.62
C SER A 179 -9.76 22.69 2.22
N LEU A 180 -10.28 21.47 1.96
CA LEU A 180 -10.96 21.15 0.70
C LEU A 180 -12.16 22.06 0.45
N ALA A 181 -13.02 22.29 1.46
CA ALA A 181 -14.14 23.22 1.33
C ALA A 181 -13.66 24.65 1.01
N ARG A 182 -12.55 25.08 1.61
CA ARG A 182 -11.94 26.38 1.31
C ARG A 182 -11.46 26.48 -0.14
N ASP A 183 -10.82 25.43 -0.65
CA ASP A 183 -10.32 25.39 -2.03
C ASP A 183 -11.48 25.38 -3.04
N VAL A 184 -12.53 24.58 -2.80
CA VAL A 184 -13.72 24.56 -3.65
C VAL A 184 -14.43 25.93 -3.65
N ALA A 185 -14.62 26.55 -2.48
CA ALA A 185 -15.22 27.88 -2.38
C ALA A 185 -14.35 28.97 -3.04
N THR A 186 -13.02 28.83 -2.97
CA THR A 186 -12.08 29.68 -3.71
C THR A 186 -12.29 29.57 -5.22
N GLY A 187 -12.44 28.34 -5.74
CA GLY A 187 -12.80 28.12 -7.15
C GLY A 187 -14.14 28.72 -7.55
N VAL A 188 -15.16 28.65 -6.68
CA VAL A 188 -16.45 29.30 -6.93
C VAL A 188 -16.31 30.83 -7.00
N LEU A 189 -15.55 31.43 -6.08
CA LEU A 189 -15.27 32.87 -6.12
C LEU A 189 -14.51 33.25 -7.39
N ALA A 190 -13.53 32.44 -7.77
CA ALA A 190 -12.65 32.64 -8.93
C ALA A 190 -13.41 32.62 -10.27
N ARG A 191 -14.64 32.08 -10.33
CA ARG A 191 -15.51 32.19 -11.51
C ARG A 191 -15.88 33.63 -11.88
N SER A 192 -15.85 34.53 -10.89
CA SER A 192 -16.31 35.91 -11.05
C SER A 192 -15.18 36.93 -11.01
N MET A 193 -13.97 36.51 -10.66
CA MET A 193 -12.80 37.37 -10.57
C MET A 193 -11.50 36.56 -10.50
N ASP A 194 -10.40 37.15 -10.93
CA ASP A 194 -9.08 36.56 -10.76
C ASP A 194 -8.54 36.82 -9.34
N LEU A 195 -7.88 35.82 -8.76
CA LEU A 195 -7.32 35.87 -7.41
C LEU A 195 -6.05 35.02 -7.35
N ASP A 196 -5.06 35.44 -6.56
CA ASP A 196 -3.89 34.62 -6.29
C ASP A 196 -4.20 33.59 -5.20
N ILE A 197 -4.29 32.31 -5.57
CA ILE A 197 -4.66 31.21 -4.67
C ILE A 197 -3.62 30.93 -3.56
N TYR A 198 -2.41 31.47 -3.69
CA TYR A 198 -1.35 31.35 -2.69
C TYR A 198 -1.19 32.62 -1.85
N ASN A 199 -1.75 33.74 -2.30
CA ASN A 199 -1.69 35.02 -1.60
C ASN A 199 -3.05 35.74 -1.60
N LEU A 200 -4.03 35.09 -0.96
CA LEU A 200 -5.40 35.60 -0.87
C LEU A 200 -5.50 36.88 -0.03
N HIS A 201 -6.05 37.94 -0.63
CA HIS A 201 -6.38 39.17 0.10
C HIS A 201 -7.44 38.89 1.18
N PRO A 202 -7.37 39.51 2.38
CA PRO A 202 -8.30 39.24 3.49
C PRO A 202 -9.79 39.39 3.14
N ALA A 203 -10.12 40.31 2.23
CA ALA A 203 -11.50 40.48 1.76
C ALA A 203 -12.03 39.24 0.99
N HIS A 204 -11.17 38.58 0.20
CA HIS A 204 -11.54 37.35 -0.52
C HIS A 204 -11.65 36.18 0.44
N ALA A 205 -10.76 36.09 1.43
CA ALA A 205 -10.86 35.08 2.49
C ALA A 205 -12.20 35.15 3.24
N LYS A 206 -12.66 36.37 3.58
CA LYS A 206 -13.99 36.57 4.17
C LYS A 206 -15.11 36.10 3.23
N ARG A 207 -15.02 36.43 1.94
CA ARG A 207 -16.03 36.01 0.96
C ARG A 207 -16.08 34.49 0.77
N ILE A 208 -14.93 33.82 0.82
CA ILE A 208 -14.83 32.35 0.80
C ILE A 208 -15.56 31.75 2.01
N GLU A 209 -15.38 32.31 3.20
CA GLU A 209 -16.07 31.86 4.42
C GLU A 209 -17.59 32.05 4.32
N GLU A 210 -18.03 33.15 3.71
CA GLU A 210 -19.46 33.38 3.40
C GLU A 210 -20.00 32.31 2.43
N ILE A 211 -19.29 31.98 1.34
CA ILE A 211 -19.69 30.93 0.39
C ILE A 211 -19.85 29.57 1.09
N ILE A 212 -18.90 29.22 1.98
CA ILE A 212 -18.95 27.97 2.76
C ILE A 212 -20.17 27.98 3.68
N ALA A 213 -20.41 29.09 4.39
CA ALA A 213 -21.54 29.23 5.31
C ALA A 213 -22.90 29.22 4.59
N GLU A 214 -22.99 29.82 3.40
CA GLU A 214 -24.20 29.81 2.58
C GLU A 214 -24.54 28.39 2.10
N ASN A 215 -23.53 27.56 1.81
CA ASN A 215 -23.67 26.16 1.43
C ASN A 215 -24.63 25.92 0.24
N LYS A 216 -24.59 26.80 -0.76
CA LYS A 216 -25.45 26.74 -1.95
C LYS A 216 -24.69 26.26 -3.20
N PRO A 217 -25.39 25.77 -4.24
CA PRO A 217 -24.78 25.53 -5.53
C PRO A 217 -24.18 26.83 -6.12
N PRO A 218 -23.06 26.76 -6.85
CA PRO A 218 -22.33 25.55 -7.24
C PRO A 218 -21.48 24.91 -6.12
N PHE A 219 -21.14 25.65 -5.06
CA PHE A 219 -20.22 25.20 -4.00
C PHE A 219 -20.60 23.85 -3.39
N SER A 220 -21.85 23.69 -2.93
CA SER A 220 -22.30 22.46 -2.27
C SER A 220 -22.15 21.24 -3.18
N VAL A 221 -22.50 21.37 -4.46
CA VAL A 221 -22.43 20.28 -5.44
C VAL A 221 -20.98 19.87 -5.70
N PHE A 222 -20.08 20.82 -5.96
CA PHE A 222 -18.67 20.51 -6.20
C PHE A 222 -18.00 19.92 -4.95
N ARG A 223 -18.24 20.52 -3.78
CA ARG A 223 -17.70 19.99 -2.51
C ARG A 223 -18.12 18.54 -2.33
N ASP A 224 -19.40 18.23 -2.49
CA ASP A 224 -19.89 16.87 -2.29
C ASP A 224 -19.28 15.88 -3.29
N LYS A 225 -18.97 16.32 -4.52
CA LYS A 225 -18.23 15.49 -5.49
C LYS A 225 -16.81 15.20 -5.04
N PHE A 226 -16.06 16.20 -4.58
CA PHE A 226 -14.72 15.96 -4.05
C PHE A 226 -14.74 15.08 -2.79
N ILE A 227 -15.71 15.26 -1.89
CA ILE A 227 -15.81 14.44 -0.66
C ILE A 227 -16.15 12.98 -0.96
N THR A 228 -16.98 12.73 -1.98
CA THR A 228 -17.44 11.37 -2.29
C THR A 228 -16.53 10.62 -3.25
N MET A 229 -15.66 11.33 -3.99
CA MET A 229 -14.77 10.68 -4.94
C MET A 229 -13.57 10.01 -4.26
N PRO A 230 -13.14 8.84 -4.75
CA PRO A 230 -11.87 8.24 -4.31
C PRO A 230 -10.71 9.20 -4.57
N GLY A 231 -9.83 9.36 -3.59
CA GLY A 231 -8.67 10.26 -3.68
C GLY A 231 -9.02 11.76 -3.77
N GLY A 232 -10.25 12.16 -3.41
CA GLY A 232 -10.67 13.56 -3.46
C GLY A 232 -9.83 14.51 -2.61
N LEU A 233 -9.16 14.00 -1.58
CA LEU A 233 -8.20 14.73 -0.73
C LEU A 233 -6.75 14.60 -1.18
N ASP A 234 -6.44 13.96 -2.30
CA ASP A 234 -5.06 13.88 -2.79
C ASP A 234 -4.67 15.13 -3.60
N TYR A 235 -5.65 15.77 -4.25
CA TYR A 235 -5.45 16.85 -5.21
C TYR A 235 -4.84 18.15 -4.62
N SER A 236 -4.02 18.82 -5.42
CA SER A 236 -3.49 20.15 -5.14
C SER A 236 -4.61 21.19 -4.98
N ARG A 237 -4.31 22.29 -4.29
CA ARG A 237 -5.19 23.47 -4.25
C ARG A 237 -5.39 24.00 -5.67
N ALA A 238 -4.32 24.07 -6.46
CA ALA A 238 -4.37 24.58 -7.83
C ALA A 238 -5.41 23.86 -8.68
N ILE A 239 -5.38 22.53 -8.75
CA ILE A 239 -6.32 21.79 -9.62
C ILE A 239 -7.74 21.79 -9.09
N VAL A 240 -7.94 21.79 -7.76
CA VAL A 240 -9.27 21.94 -7.15
C VAL A 240 -9.87 23.30 -7.52
N VAL A 241 -9.10 24.38 -7.36
CA VAL A 241 -9.57 25.73 -7.69
C VAL A 241 -9.83 25.88 -9.19
N ALA A 242 -8.87 25.50 -10.03
CA ALA A 242 -8.96 25.62 -11.49
C ALA A 242 -10.13 24.82 -12.06
N SER A 243 -10.30 23.56 -11.62
CA SER A 243 -11.41 22.72 -12.10
C SER A 243 -12.77 23.31 -11.75
N VAL A 244 -12.96 23.86 -10.54
CA VAL A 244 -14.22 24.51 -10.16
C VAL A 244 -14.40 25.83 -10.91
N LYS A 245 -13.34 26.62 -11.08
CA LYS A 245 -13.33 27.91 -11.79
C LYS A 245 -13.79 27.75 -13.25
N GLU A 246 -13.17 26.82 -13.97
CA GLU A 246 -13.39 26.63 -15.41
C GLU A 246 -14.57 25.72 -15.75
N ALA A 247 -15.29 25.22 -14.75
CA ALA A 247 -16.42 24.35 -15.03
C ALA A 247 -17.54 25.13 -15.77
N PRO A 248 -18.22 24.49 -16.75
CA PRO A 248 -19.31 25.14 -17.47
C PRO A 248 -20.39 25.73 -16.55
N ILE A 249 -20.85 26.94 -16.87
CA ILE A 249 -21.88 27.63 -16.08
C ILE A 249 -23.16 26.79 -16.05
N GLY A 250 -23.69 26.54 -14.85
CA GLY A 250 -24.91 25.75 -14.65
C GLY A 250 -24.72 24.23 -14.68
N ILE A 251 -23.48 23.72 -14.79
CA ILE A 251 -23.20 22.27 -14.74
C ILE A 251 -23.70 21.63 -13.43
N GLU A 252 -23.71 22.39 -12.33
CA GLU A 252 -24.19 21.97 -11.02
C GLU A 252 -25.68 21.61 -10.97
N VAL A 253 -26.47 22.03 -11.96
CA VAL A 253 -27.91 21.69 -12.06
C VAL A 253 -28.11 20.19 -12.21
N ILE A 254 -27.18 19.49 -12.87
CA ILE A 254 -27.19 18.04 -13.02
C ILE A 254 -25.90 17.48 -12.40
N PRO A 255 -25.95 16.97 -11.14
CA PRO A 255 -24.75 16.51 -10.44
C PRO A 255 -23.95 15.42 -11.17
N ALA A 256 -24.58 14.62 -12.05
CA ALA A 256 -23.87 13.64 -12.86
C ALA A 256 -22.88 14.29 -13.85
N HIS A 257 -23.26 15.43 -14.45
CA HIS A 257 -22.37 16.17 -15.36
C HIS A 257 -21.16 16.73 -14.63
N VAL A 258 -21.31 17.16 -13.37
CA VAL A 258 -20.17 17.59 -12.54
C VAL A 258 -19.17 16.45 -12.35
N THR A 259 -19.66 15.24 -12.06
CA THR A 259 -18.78 14.06 -11.93
C THR A 259 -18.07 13.74 -13.24
N GLU A 260 -18.78 13.75 -14.37
CA GLU A 260 -18.18 13.49 -15.68
C GLU A 260 -17.10 14.52 -16.03
N TYR A 261 -17.38 15.80 -15.79
CA TYR A 261 -16.44 16.89 -15.99
C TYR A 261 -15.20 16.74 -15.12
N LEU A 262 -15.37 16.53 -13.80
CA LEU A 262 -14.23 16.35 -12.89
C LEU A 262 -13.37 15.15 -13.29
N ASN A 263 -13.96 14.03 -13.72
CA ASN A 263 -13.21 12.88 -14.20
C ASN A 263 -12.37 13.17 -15.47
N LYS A 264 -12.78 14.16 -16.28
CA LYS A 264 -12.05 14.60 -17.48
C LYS A 264 -10.89 15.53 -17.15
N VAL A 265 -11.06 16.45 -16.19
CA VAL A 265 -10.09 17.53 -15.91
C VAL A 265 -9.17 17.27 -14.73
N LEU A 266 -9.51 16.35 -13.82
CA LEU A 266 -8.65 15.98 -12.70
C LEU A 266 -7.59 14.97 -13.17
N THR A 267 -6.57 15.49 -13.84
CA THR A 267 -5.49 14.72 -14.50
C THR A 267 -4.16 14.76 -13.75
N GLU A 268 -4.07 15.57 -12.71
CA GLU A 268 -2.85 15.77 -11.93
C GLU A 268 -2.34 14.48 -11.30
N THR A 269 -1.04 14.25 -11.45
CA THR A 269 -0.31 13.13 -10.85
C THR A 269 0.72 13.56 -9.82
N ASP A 270 1.25 14.79 -9.92
CA ASP A 270 2.10 15.40 -8.89
C ASP A 270 1.30 16.49 -8.17
N HIS A 271 0.81 16.15 -6.97
CA HIS A 271 0.00 17.03 -6.16
C HIS A 271 0.83 18.10 -5.42
N ALA A 272 2.14 17.86 -5.24
CA ALA A 272 3.05 18.77 -4.56
C ALA A 272 3.53 19.89 -5.49
N ASN A 273 3.73 19.56 -6.77
CA ASN A 273 4.16 20.49 -7.80
C ASN A 273 3.17 20.43 -8.99
N PRO A 274 1.98 21.06 -8.86
CA PRO A 274 1.00 21.11 -9.94
C PRO A 274 1.58 21.76 -11.20
N ASP A 275 1.06 21.38 -12.36
CA ASP A 275 1.47 21.94 -13.65
C ASP A 275 1.33 23.48 -13.63
N PRO A 276 2.37 24.25 -14.03
CA PRO A 276 2.31 25.71 -14.08
C PRO A 276 1.09 26.27 -14.82
N GLU A 277 0.60 25.61 -15.87
CA GLU A 277 -0.61 26.02 -16.59
C GLU A 277 -1.86 25.91 -15.69
N ILE A 278 -2.00 24.83 -14.92
CA ILE A 278 -3.09 24.67 -13.95
C ILE A 278 -3.02 25.76 -12.88
N VAL A 279 -1.82 26.07 -12.41
CA VAL A 279 -1.60 27.14 -11.44
C VAL A 279 -1.96 28.51 -12.02
N ASP A 280 -1.60 28.78 -13.28
CA ASP A 280 -1.92 30.03 -13.95
C ASP A 280 -3.43 30.18 -14.19
N ILE A 281 -4.14 29.11 -14.56
CA ILE A 281 -5.61 29.07 -14.67
C ILE A 281 -6.23 29.36 -13.30
N ALA A 282 -5.80 28.65 -12.25
CA ALA A 282 -6.30 28.82 -10.89
C ALA A 282 -6.13 30.26 -10.39
N CYS A 283 -4.97 30.86 -10.66
CA CYS A 283 -4.65 32.24 -10.30
C CYS A 283 -5.32 33.30 -11.21
N GLY A 284 -5.93 32.91 -12.33
CA GLY A 284 -6.44 33.86 -13.32
C GLY A 284 -5.40 34.59 -14.14
N ARG A 285 -4.20 34.03 -14.23
CA ARG A 285 -3.12 34.50 -15.12
C ARG A 285 -3.24 33.92 -16.52
N SER A 286 -4.00 32.82 -16.66
CA SER A 286 -4.36 32.20 -17.94
C SER A 286 -5.88 32.06 -18.06
N SER A 287 -6.38 32.16 -19.29
CA SER A 287 -7.77 31.84 -19.68
C SER A 287 -7.84 30.58 -20.55
N ALA A 288 -6.78 29.78 -20.58
CA ALA A 288 -6.78 28.49 -21.24
C ALA A 288 -7.82 27.57 -20.59
N PRO A 289 -8.51 26.72 -21.37
CA PRO A 289 -9.41 25.73 -20.79
C PRO A 289 -8.61 24.71 -19.98
N MET A 290 -9.27 24.08 -19.01
CA MET A 290 -8.66 22.97 -18.26
C MET A 290 -8.13 21.88 -19.20
N PRO A 291 -6.85 21.47 -19.06
CA PRO A 291 -6.33 20.27 -19.70
C PRO A 291 -7.24 19.07 -19.41
N GLN A 292 -7.57 18.32 -20.45
CA GLN A 292 -8.43 17.13 -20.35
C GLN A 292 -7.59 15.88 -20.55
N ARG A 293 -8.01 14.75 -19.98
CA ARG A 293 -7.44 13.45 -20.32
C ARG A 293 -7.54 13.24 -21.82
N VAL A 294 -6.42 12.93 -22.47
CA VAL A 294 -6.42 12.51 -23.87
C VAL A 294 -7.08 11.14 -23.93
N THR A 295 -8.35 11.08 -24.32
CA THR A 295 -8.94 9.85 -24.84
C THR A 295 -8.41 9.66 -26.26
N GLU A 296 -7.65 8.60 -26.48
CA GLU A 296 -7.20 8.14 -27.82
C GLU A 296 -8.38 7.74 -28.74
N GLU A 297 -9.63 7.91 -28.32
CA GLU A 297 -10.82 7.75 -29.14
C GLU A 297 -11.17 9.10 -29.79
N GLY A 298 -10.48 9.44 -30.87
CA GLY A 298 -10.77 10.67 -31.63
C GLY A 298 -9.67 11.21 -32.55
N LYS A 299 -8.53 10.53 -32.72
CA LYS A 299 -7.57 10.85 -33.79
C LYS A 299 -7.87 10.03 -35.05
N GLN A 300 -9.01 10.31 -35.67
CA GLN A 300 -9.22 10.11 -37.10
C GLN A 300 -9.91 11.37 -37.63
N ASP A 301 -9.10 12.39 -37.89
CA ASP A 301 -9.12 13.08 -39.17
C ASP A 301 -7.97 14.10 -39.23
N ASP A 302 -7.42 14.23 -40.43
CA ASP A 302 -6.40 15.17 -40.88
C ASP A 302 -4.94 14.91 -40.47
N GLU A 303 -4.29 14.00 -41.21
CA GLU A 303 -3.21 14.38 -42.14
C GLU A 303 -3.04 13.27 -43.20
N GLU A 304 -3.76 13.41 -44.31
CA GLU A 304 -3.38 12.71 -45.54
C GLU A 304 -2.13 13.41 -46.09
N LYS A 305 -0.96 12.78 -45.93
CA LYS A 305 0.22 13.08 -46.76
C LYS A 305 0.93 11.79 -47.16
N PRO A 306 1.29 11.62 -48.45
CA PRO A 306 1.52 10.30 -49.03
C PRO A 306 2.88 9.73 -48.61
N GLN A 307 2.92 8.41 -48.42
CA GLN A 307 4.16 7.64 -48.28
C GLN A 307 5.03 7.81 -49.54
N PRO A 308 6.36 7.99 -49.40
CA PRO A 308 7.26 7.87 -50.53
C PRO A 308 7.43 6.39 -50.89
N SER A 309 7.18 6.08 -52.16
CA SER A 309 7.44 4.77 -52.77
C SER A 309 8.91 4.38 -52.61
N GLY A 310 9.15 3.25 -51.95
CA GLY A 310 10.46 2.60 -51.93
C GLY A 310 10.68 1.81 -53.21
N THR A 311 11.45 2.38 -54.14
CA THR A 311 11.96 1.68 -55.32
C THR A 311 12.97 0.61 -54.91
N THR A 312 12.75 -0.60 -55.38
CA THR A 312 13.66 -1.74 -55.34
C THR A 312 14.89 -1.49 -56.21
N ALA A 313 16.09 -1.70 -55.65
CA ALA A 313 17.29 -1.99 -56.41
C ALA A 313 18.02 -3.17 -55.74
N VAL A 314 18.31 -4.16 -56.58
CA VAL A 314 18.88 -5.48 -56.33
C VAL A 314 20.39 -5.42 -56.56
N GLU A 315 21.18 -6.06 -55.69
CA GLU A 315 22.43 -6.78 -56.01
C GLU A 315 22.80 -7.62 -54.76
N GLN A 316 22.60 -8.94 -54.72
CA GLN A 316 23.55 -10.02 -55.10
C GLN A 316 24.97 -9.81 -54.53
N GLY A 317 25.69 -10.77 -53.95
CA GLY A 317 25.59 -12.20 -53.61
C GLY A 317 26.60 -12.44 -52.46
N GLU A 318 26.60 -13.54 -51.70
CA GLU A 318 27.21 -14.84 -52.00
C GLU A 318 26.96 -15.71 -50.73
N ALA A 319 26.16 -16.79 -50.81
CA ALA A 319 26.57 -18.21 -50.71
C ALA A 319 27.58 -18.50 -49.55
N GLU A 320 27.30 -19.37 -48.58
CA GLU A 320 27.17 -20.84 -48.69
C GLU A 320 26.48 -21.42 -47.43
N THR A 321 25.45 -22.30 -47.54
CA THR A 321 25.51 -23.79 -47.48
C THR A 321 25.55 -24.29 -46.01
N MET A 322 24.74 -25.21 -45.46
CA MET A 322 23.99 -26.35 -46.00
C MET A 322 23.01 -26.84 -44.90
N GLU A 323 21.76 -27.06 -45.30
CA GLU A 323 20.77 -28.10 -44.94
C GLU A 323 20.53 -28.69 -43.52
N PRO A 324 19.29 -29.22 -43.32
CA PRO A 324 18.64 -29.40 -42.02
C PRO A 324 18.65 -30.88 -41.57
N ASP A 325 18.13 -31.15 -40.37
CA ASP A 325 17.62 -32.48 -40.08
C ASP A 325 16.21 -32.40 -39.47
N ALA A 326 15.35 -33.22 -40.04
CA ALA A 326 13.98 -33.45 -39.64
C ALA A 326 13.96 -34.64 -38.68
N THR A 327 12.99 -34.68 -37.78
CA THR A 327 12.44 -35.97 -37.39
C THR A 327 10.94 -35.82 -37.22
N GLU A 328 10.24 -36.38 -38.19
CA GLU A 328 8.85 -36.77 -38.10
C GLU A 328 8.64 -37.67 -36.88
N HIS A 329 7.51 -37.50 -36.20
CA HIS A 329 6.69 -38.66 -35.90
C HIS A 329 5.21 -38.35 -36.13
N HIS A 330 4.73 -39.03 -37.16
CA HIS A 330 3.37 -39.23 -37.67
C HIS A 330 2.33 -39.51 -36.56
N GLN A 331 1.16 -38.85 -36.61
CA GLN A 331 -0.13 -39.33 -37.17
C GLN A 331 -0.78 -40.43 -36.32
N ASP A 332 -2.09 -40.55 -36.15
CA ASP A 332 -3.27 -39.82 -36.62
C ASP A 332 -4.48 -40.37 -35.83
N THR A 333 -5.66 -39.90 -36.24
CA THR A 333 -7.02 -40.43 -36.02
C THR A 333 -7.75 -39.97 -34.77
N GLN A 334 -8.99 -39.51 -34.84
CA GLN A 334 -9.76 -38.71 -35.80
C GLN A 334 -11.02 -38.27 -35.00
N PRO A 335 -11.75 -37.22 -35.41
CA PRO A 335 -12.88 -36.67 -34.69
C PRO A 335 -14.22 -37.23 -35.20
N LEU A 336 -15.33 -37.01 -34.48
CA LEU A 336 -16.64 -36.64 -35.05
C LEU A 336 -17.71 -36.39 -33.96
N ASP A 337 -18.13 -35.13 -33.94
CA ASP A 337 -19.44 -34.52 -33.72
C ASP A 337 -20.63 -35.24 -33.04
N ALA A 338 -21.20 -34.45 -32.11
CA ALA A 338 -22.61 -34.08 -31.95
C ALA A 338 -23.70 -35.16 -31.76
N GLN A 339 -24.41 -35.08 -30.63
CA GLN A 339 -25.81 -34.63 -30.65
C GLN A 339 -26.36 -34.30 -29.25
N SER A 340 -27.19 -33.26 -29.25
CA SER A 340 -27.99 -32.68 -28.18
C SER A 340 -29.13 -33.61 -27.74
N GLN A 341 -29.47 -33.63 -26.44
CA GLN A 341 -30.88 -33.66 -26.01
C GLN A 341 -31.06 -33.29 -24.52
N VAL A 342 -32.09 -32.48 -24.31
CA VAL A 342 -32.61 -31.85 -23.09
C VAL A 342 -33.52 -32.85 -22.34
N ASN A 343 -33.55 -32.83 -21.00
CA ASN A 343 -34.80 -32.68 -20.22
C ASN A 343 -34.58 -32.61 -18.70
N SER A 344 -35.37 -31.70 -18.12
CA SER A 344 -35.58 -31.43 -16.69
C SER A 344 -36.32 -32.56 -15.98
N VAL A 345 -36.07 -32.65 -14.66
CA VAL A 345 -37.07 -32.86 -13.61
C VAL A 345 -36.77 -31.89 -12.47
#